data_AF-A0A317D258-F1
#
_entry.id   AF-A0A317D258-F1
#
_cell.length_a   1.000
_cell.length_b   1.000
_cell.length_c   1.000
_cell.angle_alpha   90.00
_cell.angle_beta   90.00
_cell.angle_gamma   90.00
#
_symmetry.space_group_name_H-M   'P 1'
#
loop_
_entity.id
_entity.type
_entity.pdbx_description
1 polymer ?
#
loop_
_entity_poly.entity_id
_entity_poly.type
_entity_poly.pdbx_seq_one_letter_code
_entity_poly.pdbx_strand_id
1 'polypeptide(L)'
;MNRHAPLRPIWICTGCAHPWPCEQARAELPAEYAGDRRNLAIDLADLLGEASRDLSLLYPNPPDPVQLYGRFLGWVRRLRVERPEG
;
A
#
# COMPACT_ATOMS: atom_id res chain seq x y z
N MET A 1 -9.64 4.39 -17.06
CA MET A 1 -9.12 4.35 -15.67
C MET A 1 -7.79 3.65 -15.72
N ASN A 2 -6.69 4.30 -15.33
CA ASN A 2 -5.38 3.63 -15.28
C ASN A 2 -5.28 2.87 -13.96
N ARG A 3 -4.77 1.64 -13.96
CA ARG A 3 -4.63 0.84 -12.73
C ARG A 3 -3.63 1.52 -11.79
N HIS A 4 -3.98 1.72 -10.52
CA HIS A 4 -3.07 2.29 -9.54
C HIS A 4 -2.15 1.22 -8.91
N ALA A 5 -1.25 0.66 -9.72
CA ALA A 5 -0.30 -0.39 -9.32
C ALA A 5 1.08 0.17 -8.92
N PRO A 6 1.87 -0.56 -8.09
CA PRO A 6 3.23 -0.17 -7.73
C PRO A 6 4.20 -0.33 -8.90
N LEU A 7 5.05 0.66 -9.12
CA LEU A 7 6.24 0.58 -9.96
C LEU A 7 7.46 0.32 -9.08
N ARG A 8 7.96 -0.92 -9.08
CA ARG A 8 9.20 -1.30 -8.38
C ARG A 8 10.42 -1.02 -9.26
N PRO A 9 11.61 -0.71 -8.70
CA PRO A 9 11.92 -0.64 -7.26
C PRO A 9 11.68 0.75 -6.63
N ILE A 10 11.18 1.74 -7.37
CA ILE A 10 11.04 3.13 -6.86
C ILE A 10 9.77 3.35 -6.01
N TRP A 11 8.82 2.41 -6.05
CA TRP A 11 7.55 2.41 -5.29
C TRP A 11 6.69 3.66 -5.52
N ILE A 12 6.60 4.10 -6.77
CA ILE A 12 5.62 5.09 -7.23
C ILE A 12 4.43 4.41 -7.91
N CYS A 13 3.31 5.11 -8.00
CA CYS A 13 2.11 4.61 -8.64
C CYS A 13 2.20 4.76 -10.15
N THR A 14 1.95 3.70 -10.90
CA THR A 14 1.86 3.73 -12.38
C THR A 14 0.66 4.54 -12.89
N GLY A 15 -0.37 4.71 -12.06
CA GLY A 15 -1.58 5.48 -12.36
C GLY A 15 -1.38 7.00 -12.30
N CYS A 16 -0.68 7.49 -11.26
CA CYS A 16 -0.62 8.93 -10.94
C CYS A 16 0.76 9.44 -10.51
N ALA A 17 1.83 8.63 -10.59
CA ALA A 17 3.20 8.96 -10.21
C ALA A 17 3.44 9.37 -8.73
N HIS A 18 2.43 9.30 -7.87
CA HIS A 18 2.58 9.53 -6.43
C HIS A 18 3.16 8.30 -5.72
N PRO A 19 3.72 8.42 -4.50
CA PRO A 19 4.18 7.28 -3.72
C PRO A 19 3.09 6.22 -3.57
N TRP A 20 3.40 4.98 -3.92
CA TRP A 20 2.47 3.86 -3.77
C TRP A 20 2.57 3.26 -2.36
N PRO A 21 1.45 2.90 -1.68
CA PRO A 21 0.06 3.10 -2.10
C PRO A 21 -0.38 4.58 -2.06
N CYS A 22 -0.81 5.09 -3.21
CA CYS A 22 -1.42 6.41 -3.36
C CYS A 22 -2.89 6.39 -2.89
N GLU A 23 -3.55 7.55 -2.77
CA GLU A 23 -4.93 7.64 -2.28
C GLU A 23 -5.92 6.76 -3.05
N GLN A 24 -5.86 6.78 -4.38
CA GLN A 24 -6.70 5.95 -5.25
C GLN A 24 -6.43 4.46 -5.07
N ALA A 25 -5.16 4.05 -4.98
CA ALA A 25 -4.81 2.66 -4.68
C ALA A 25 -5.40 2.22 -3.33
N ARG A 26 -5.37 3.09 -2.30
CA ARG A 26 -5.96 2.78 -0.98
C ARG A 26 -7.48 2.64 -1.03
N ALA A 27 -8.14 3.35 -1.94
CA ALA A 27 -9.58 3.23 -2.16
C ALA A 27 -9.94 1.98 -2.96
N GLU A 28 -9.11 1.59 -3.93
CA GLU A 28 -9.34 0.45 -4.83
C GLU A 28 -9.00 -0.90 -4.18
N LEU A 29 -7.87 -0.98 -3.46
CA LEU A 29 -7.36 -2.22 -2.86
C LEU A 29 -8.39 -2.97 -2.00
N PRO A 30 -9.17 -2.35 -1.08
CA PRO A 30 -10.15 -3.08 -0.30
C PRO A 30 -11.18 -3.85 -1.15
N ALA A 31 -11.58 -3.29 -2.30
CA ALA A 31 -12.52 -3.94 -3.20
C ALA A 31 -11.90 -5.17 -3.89
N GLU A 32 -10.61 -5.11 -4.25
CA GLU A 32 -9.88 -6.25 -4.82
C GLU A 32 -9.82 -7.45 -3.88
N TYR A 33 -9.86 -7.21 -2.57
CA TYR A 33 -9.87 -8.23 -1.52
C TYR A 33 -11.29 -8.57 -1.02
N ALA A 34 -12.34 -8.13 -1.72
CA ALA A 34 -13.73 -8.30 -1.29
C ALA A 34 -14.00 -7.82 0.16
N GLY A 35 -13.29 -6.78 0.60
CA GLY A 35 -13.38 -6.26 1.97
C GLY A 35 -12.60 -7.06 3.01
N ASP A 36 -11.88 -8.12 2.64
CA ASP A 36 -11.02 -8.89 3.55
C ASP A 36 -9.78 -8.09 3.95
N ARG A 37 -9.99 -7.26 4.98
CA ARG A 37 -8.96 -6.41 5.57
C ARG A 37 -7.77 -7.20 6.12
N ARG A 38 -7.94 -8.47 6.53
CA ARG A 38 -6.84 -9.26 7.08
C ARG A 38 -5.87 -9.65 5.96
N ASN A 39 -6.39 -10.23 4.89
CA ASN A 39 -5.56 -10.63 3.75
C ASN A 39 -4.91 -9.40 3.08
N LEU A 40 -5.65 -8.30 2.94
CA LEU A 40 -5.07 -7.04 2.49
C LEU A 40 -3.92 -6.55 3.37
N ALA A 41 -4.05 -6.64 4.70
CA ALA A 41 -2.99 -6.21 5.62
C ALA A 41 -1.74 -7.08 5.54
N ILE A 42 -1.91 -8.39 5.30
CA ILE A 42 -0.79 -9.34 5.15
C ILE A 42 -0.01 -8.98 3.88
N ASP A 43 -0.69 -8.86 2.74
CA ASP A 43 -0.03 -8.55 1.46
C ASP A 43 0.66 -7.18 1.49
N LEU A 44 0.04 -6.17 2.12
CA LEU A 44 0.66 -4.86 2.30
C LEU A 44 1.86 -4.88 3.27
N ALA A 45 1.91 -5.82 4.22
CA ALA A 45 3.07 -5.98 5.10
C ALA A 45 4.25 -6.60 4.36
N ASP A 46 4.01 -7.56 3.47
CA ASP A 46 5.04 -8.14 2.61
C ASP A 46 5.61 -7.09 1.65
N LEU A 47 4.72 -6.32 1.00
CA LEU A 47 5.11 -5.21 0.13
C LEU A 47 5.83 -4.08 0.89
N LEU A 48 5.48 -3.81 2.15
CA LEU A 48 6.24 -2.88 3.00
C LEU A 48 7.68 -3.37 3.21
N GLY A 49 7.87 -4.67 3.43
CA GLY A 49 9.21 -5.28 3.57
C GLY A 49 10.03 -5.15 2.29
N GLU A 50 9.42 -5.41 1.13
CA GLU A 50 10.07 -5.20 -0.17
C GLU A 50 10.42 -3.72 -0.41
N ALA A 51 9.48 -2.81 -0.15
CA ALA A 51 9.69 -1.38 -0.32
C ALA A 51 10.78 -0.82 0.57
N SER A 52 10.84 -1.29 1.82
CA SER A 52 11.91 -0.90 2.75
C SER A 52 13.28 -1.28 2.20
N ARG A 53 13.43 -2.50 1.67
CA ARG A 53 14.68 -2.98 1.06
C ARG A 53 15.04 -2.18 -0.19
N ASP A 54 14.11 -2.09 -1.15
CA ASP A 54 14.34 -1.43 -2.43
C ASP A 54 14.72 0.05 -2.25
N LEU A 55 13.95 0.79 -1.43
CA LEU A 55 14.20 2.22 -1.21
C LEU A 55 15.50 2.47 -0.46
N SER A 56 15.88 1.59 0.47
CA SER A 56 17.17 1.69 1.18
C SER A 56 18.36 1.40 0.26
N LEU A 57 18.18 0.62 -0.80
CA LEU A 57 19.20 0.36 -1.82
C LEU A 57 19.28 1.47 -2.87
N LEU A 58 18.14 2.12 -3.20
CA LEU A 58 18.07 3.16 -4.22
C LEU A 58 18.51 4.54 -3.72
N TYR A 59 18.26 4.87 -2.45
CA TYR A 59 18.50 6.19 -1.90
C TYR A 59 19.59 6.17 -0.83
N PRO A 60 20.50 7.17 -0.81
CA PRO A 60 21.57 7.24 0.20
C PRO A 60 21.05 7.33 1.64
N ASN A 61 19.88 7.95 1.81
CA ASN A 61 19.19 8.05 3.09
C ASN A 61 18.01 7.07 3.10
N PRO A 62 17.96 6.12 4.04
CA PRO A 62 16.86 5.19 4.11
C PRO A 62 15.53 5.91 4.43
N PRO A 63 14.39 5.37 3.98
CA PRO A 63 13.09 5.94 4.28
C PRO A 63 12.81 5.91 5.79
N ASP A 64 12.15 6.94 6.30
CA ASP A 64 11.69 6.95 7.69
C ASP A 64 10.72 5.77 7.94
N PRO A 65 11.03 4.86 8.89
CA PRO A 65 10.23 3.65 9.10
C PRO A 65 8.78 3.93 9.50
N VAL A 66 8.54 5.02 10.26
CA VAL A 66 7.21 5.38 10.73
C VAL A 66 6.36 5.89 9.57
N GLN A 67 6.92 6.75 8.72
CA GLN A 67 6.24 7.21 7.51
C GLN A 67 5.98 6.07 6.53
N LEU A 68 6.94 5.16 6.34
CA LEU A 68 6.78 4.02 5.46
C LEU A 68 5.69 3.07 5.96
N TYR A 69 5.67 2.76 7.27
CA TYR A 69 4.58 2.00 7.89
C TYR A 69 3.23 2.71 7.73
N GLY A 70 3.18 4.01 8.00
CA GLY A 70 1.98 4.83 7.83
C GLY A 70 1.43 4.78 6.39
N ARG A 71 2.34 4.77 5.41
CA ARG A 71 2.01 4.72 3.98
C ARG A 71 1.34 3.42 3.58
N PHE A 72 1.88 2.27 4.02
CA PHE A 72 1.37 0.94 3.66
C PHE A 72 0.24 0.45 4.56
N LEU A 73 0.42 0.50 5.89
CA LEU A 73 -0.48 -0.16 6.85
C LEU A 73 -1.27 0.82 7.72
N GLY A 74 -0.81 2.07 7.84
CA GLY A 74 -1.40 3.05 8.76
C GLY A 74 -2.87 3.37 8.52
N TRP A 75 -3.38 3.16 7.30
CA TRP A 75 -4.78 3.38 6.92
C TRP A 75 -5.64 2.12 6.98
N VAL A 76 -5.04 0.93 6.87
CA VAL A 76 -5.76 -0.36 6.83
C VAL A 76 -6.57 -0.57 8.09
N ARG A 77 -6.04 -0.20 9.27
CA ARG A 77 -6.77 -0.29 10.56
C ARG A 77 -8.07 0.51 10.59
N ARG A 78 -8.18 1.57 9.78
CA ARG A 78 -9.37 2.45 9.70
C ARG A 78 -10.40 1.98 8.67
N LEU A 79 -10.08 0.97 7.84
CA LEU A 79 -11.04 0.40 6.91
C LEU A 79 -12.19 -0.21 7.70
N ARG A 80 -13.40 0.28 7.42
CA ARG A 80 -14.64 -0.34 7.89
C ARG A 80 -14.86 -1.57 7.02
N VAL A 81 -14.98 -2.74 7.66
CA VAL A 81 -15.48 -3.93 6.98
C VAL A 81 -16.99 -3.84 7.08
N GLU A 82 -17.67 -3.57 5.97
CA GLU A 82 -19.11 -3.75 5.91
C GLU A 82 -19.38 -5.25 6.07
N ARG A 83 -20.03 -5.62 7.17
CA ARG A 83 -20.47 -7.00 7.37
C ARG A 83 -21.61 -7.22 6.37
N PRO A 84 -21.54 -8.21 5.47
CA PRO A 84 -22.69 -8.51 4.63
C PRO A 84 -23.88 -8.83 5.55
N GLU A 85 -24.96 -8.06 5.39
CA GLU A 85 -26.22 -8.32 6.07
C GLU A 85 -26.74 -9.66 5.56
N GLY A 86 -26.89 -10.62 6.48
CA GLY A 86 -27.44 -11.94 6.19
C GLY A 86 -28.96 -11.94 6.14
#